data_AF-A0A0A7CPG9-F1
#
_entry.id   AF-A0A0A7CPG9-F1
#
_cell.length_a   1.000
_cell.length_b   1.000
_cell.length_c   1.000
_cell.angle_alpha   90.00
_cell.angle_beta   90.00
_cell.angle_gamma   90.00
#
_symmetry.space_group_name_H-M   'P 1'
#
loop_
_entity.id
_entity.type
_entity.pdbx_description
1 polymer ?
#
loop_
_entity_poly.entity_id
_entity_poly.type
_entity_poly.pdbx_seq_one_letter_code
_entity_poly.pdbx_strand_id
1 'polypeptide(L)'
;MKLLWLCVAANAVALSFGMELLEAVAVKCSCNSDCPAVTCQNAPVCSYGYCQYTKAAVGTKCPGKSCTNGGACDDDANDFCNDKAECISAFKPSTTVCRPATGDCDVAEVCTGSSGSCPLDTFASMTTECKGANNGGACDGVDLCDGNGNCVDKYLPSTTVCRAAKSDCDVAESCT
;
A
#
# COMPACT_ATOMS: atom_id res chain seq x y z
N MET A 1 -26.81 -71.39 42.20
CA MET A 1 -25.96 -71.81 41.08
C MET A 1 -25.51 -70.53 40.37
N LYS A 2 -24.26 -70.04 40.49
CA LYS A 2 -23.03 -70.51 39.80
C LYS A 2 -23.35 -70.72 38.31
N LEU A 3 -22.87 -69.96 37.31
CA LEU A 3 -21.54 -69.36 37.09
C LEU A 3 -21.59 -68.11 36.18
N LEU A 4 -20.55 -67.27 36.34
CA LEU A 4 -20.08 -66.16 35.49
C LEU A 4 -19.77 -66.56 34.03
N TRP A 5 -19.82 -65.57 33.11
CA TRP A 5 -18.74 -65.10 32.20
C TRP A 5 -19.36 -64.08 31.20
N LEU A 6 -18.73 -63.01 30.72
CA LEU A 6 -17.62 -62.14 31.12
C LEU A 6 -17.69 -60.97 30.10
N CYS A 7 -17.56 -59.73 30.59
CA CYS A 7 -17.14 -58.49 29.92
C CYS A 7 -17.30 -58.30 28.39
N VAL A 8 -18.01 -57.24 27.99
CA VAL A 8 -17.37 -56.15 27.21
C VAL A 8 -17.81 -54.82 27.82
N ALA A 9 -16.82 -54.06 28.28
CA ALA A 9 -16.95 -52.72 28.79
C ALA A 9 -17.52 -51.79 27.72
N ALA A 10 -18.44 -50.91 28.13
CA ALA A 10 -18.75 -49.69 27.44
C ALA A 10 -17.47 -48.85 27.34
N ASN A 11 -16.76 -48.96 26.23
CA ASN A 11 -15.68 -48.06 25.88
C ASN A 11 -16.15 -47.25 24.68
N ALA A 12 -16.67 -46.06 24.98
CA ALA A 12 -16.90 -45.00 24.01
C ALA A 12 -15.54 -44.58 23.46
N VAL A 13 -15.03 -45.33 22.49
CA VAL A 13 -13.95 -44.84 21.63
C VAL A 13 -14.65 -44.11 20.50
N ALA A 14 -14.75 -42.80 20.67
CA ALA A 14 -15.03 -41.87 19.59
C ALA A 14 -13.97 -42.06 18.49
N LEU A 15 -14.28 -42.94 17.54
CA LEU A 15 -13.66 -42.98 16.22
C LEU A 15 -14.76 -42.67 15.20
N SER A 16 -15.49 -41.58 15.43
CA SER A 16 -16.21 -40.89 14.38
C SER A 16 -15.20 -39.98 13.69
N PHE A 17 -14.76 -40.45 12.51
CA PHE A 17 -14.17 -39.69 11.43
C PHE A 17 -14.22 -38.17 11.63
N GLY A 18 -13.06 -37.57 11.88
CA GLY A 18 -12.84 -36.13 11.73
C GLY A 18 -12.85 -35.72 10.25
N MET A 19 -13.94 -36.04 9.56
CA MET A 19 -14.24 -35.60 8.20
C MET A 19 -15.71 -35.20 8.19
N GLU A 20 -16.01 -33.97 8.58
CA GLU A 20 -17.28 -33.33 8.22
C GLU A 20 -17.11 -31.82 8.28
N LEU A 21 -16.25 -31.35 7.37
CA LEU A 21 -16.17 -29.97 6.89
C LEU A 21 -15.41 -29.87 5.55
N LEU A 22 -14.70 -30.94 5.12
CA LEU A 22 -13.97 -30.96 3.85
C LEU A 22 -14.84 -31.17 2.60
N GLU A 23 -16.09 -31.62 2.72
CA GLU A 23 -16.95 -31.83 1.54
C GLU A 23 -17.64 -30.55 1.03
N ALA A 24 -17.49 -29.42 1.71
CA ALA A 24 -18.24 -28.19 1.39
C ALA A 24 -17.78 -27.44 0.13
N VAL A 25 -16.75 -27.91 -0.60
CA VAL A 25 -16.18 -27.16 -1.75
C VAL A 25 -15.81 -28.05 -2.96
N ALA A 26 -16.20 -29.32 -2.99
CA ALA A 26 -15.90 -30.18 -4.13
C ALA A 26 -16.82 -29.84 -5.33
N VAL A 27 -16.26 -29.23 -6.38
CA VAL A 27 -17.00 -28.92 -7.61
C VAL A 27 -17.22 -30.21 -8.40
N LYS A 28 -18.48 -30.60 -8.60
CA LYS A 28 -18.84 -31.76 -9.45
C LYS A 28 -18.57 -31.45 -10.91
N CYS A 29 -18.18 -32.47 -11.67
CA CYS A 29 -17.94 -32.37 -13.10
C CYS A 29 -18.28 -33.69 -13.79
N SER A 30 -18.60 -33.60 -15.08
CA SER A 30 -18.70 -34.75 -15.99
C SER A 30 -17.54 -34.76 -16.99
N CYS A 31 -16.95 -33.59 -17.29
CA CYS A 31 -15.78 -33.40 -18.13
C CYS A 31 -14.91 -32.23 -17.62
N ASN A 32 -13.67 -32.09 -18.14
CA ASN A 32 -12.71 -31.09 -17.64
C ASN A 32 -13.18 -29.64 -17.81
N SER A 33 -14.01 -29.36 -18.83
CA SER A 33 -14.54 -28.00 -19.07
C SER A 33 -15.62 -27.58 -18.07
N ASP A 34 -16.20 -28.52 -17.32
CA ASP A 34 -17.17 -28.19 -16.26
C ASP A 34 -16.48 -27.57 -15.04
N CYS A 35 -15.16 -27.69 -14.95
CA CYS A 35 -14.39 -27.19 -13.84
C CYS A 35 -14.01 -25.72 -14.04
N PRO A 36 -14.42 -24.83 -13.12
CA PRO A 36 -14.09 -23.42 -13.22
C PRO A 36 -12.58 -23.20 -13.09
N ALA A 37 -12.08 -22.15 -13.75
CA ALA A 37 -10.72 -21.69 -13.50
C ALA A 37 -10.64 -21.14 -12.07
N VAL A 38 -9.62 -21.57 -11.34
CA VAL A 38 -9.29 -21.06 -10.00
C VAL A 38 -7.91 -20.40 -10.10
N THR A 39 -7.81 -19.15 -9.65
CA THR A 39 -6.54 -18.42 -9.62
C THR A 39 -5.48 -19.21 -8.85
N CYS A 40 -4.25 -19.26 -9.36
CA CYS A 40 -3.14 -19.99 -8.77
C CYS A 40 -3.31 -21.51 -8.67
N GLN A 41 -4.27 -22.07 -9.41
CA GLN A 41 -4.38 -23.50 -9.65
C GLN A 41 -4.16 -23.79 -11.14
N ASN A 42 -3.59 -24.95 -11.45
CA ASN A 42 -3.41 -25.42 -12.82
C ASN A 42 -4.71 -26.00 -13.39
N ALA A 43 -4.67 -26.31 -14.69
CA ALA A 43 -5.79 -26.86 -15.45
C ALA A 43 -6.54 -27.95 -14.66
N PRO A 44 -7.84 -27.75 -14.40
CA PRO A 44 -8.60 -28.70 -13.61
C PRO A 44 -8.84 -29.98 -14.39
N VAL A 45 -8.66 -31.12 -13.72
CA VAL A 45 -8.99 -32.44 -14.27
C VAL A 45 -10.25 -32.93 -13.61
N CYS A 46 -11.23 -33.34 -14.40
CA CYS A 46 -12.40 -34.03 -13.88
C CYS A 46 -12.02 -35.48 -13.60
N SER A 47 -11.98 -35.85 -12.32
CA SER A 47 -11.59 -37.18 -11.87
C SER A 47 -12.57 -37.67 -10.81
N TYR A 48 -13.04 -38.91 -10.97
CA TYR A 48 -14.07 -39.51 -10.11
C TYR A 48 -15.35 -38.65 -9.96
N GLY A 49 -15.70 -37.86 -10.98
CA GLY A 49 -16.88 -36.98 -10.97
C GLY A 49 -16.69 -35.63 -10.27
N TYR A 50 -15.46 -35.29 -9.88
CA TYR A 50 -15.12 -34.03 -9.19
C TYR A 50 -13.87 -33.37 -9.79
N CYS A 51 -13.86 -32.03 -9.75
CA CYS A 51 -12.72 -31.24 -10.20
C CYS A 51 -11.55 -31.40 -9.24
N GLN A 52 -10.43 -31.86 -9.76
CA GLN A 52 -9.15 -31.93 -9.07
C GLN A 52 -8.26 -30.79 -9.53
N TYR A 53 -7.65 -30.10 -8.58
CA TYR A 53 -6.74 -28.98 -8.82
C TYR A 53 -5.35 -29.32 -8.31
N THR A 54 -4.33 -28.78 -8.99
CA THR A 54 -2.96 -28.79 -8.50
C THR A 54 -2.47 -27.35 -8.40
N LYS A 55 -1.70 -27.05 -7.36
CA LYS A 55 -1.17 -25.69 -7.18
C LYS A 55 -0.32 -25.27 -8.38
N ALA A 56 -0.50 -24.03 -8.82
CA ALA A 56 0.44 -23.40 -9.73
C ALA A 56 1.83 -23.33 -9.08
N ALA A 57 2.88 -23.22 -9.90
CA ALA A 57 4.23 -23.04 -9.38
C ALA A 57 4.33 -21.71 -8.62
N VAL A 58 5.12 -21.68 -7.54
CA VAL A 58 5.40 -20.42 -6.81
C VAL A 58 6.02 -19.41 -7.78
N GLY A 59 5.51 -18.18 -7.77
CA GLY A 59 5.93 -17.12 -8.69
C GLY A 59 5.17 -17.11 -10.03
N THR A 60 4.23 -18.01 -10.26
CA THR A 60 3.33 -17.92 -11.43
C THR A 60 2.55 -16.61 -11.36
N LYS A 61 2.52 -15.85 -12.46
CA LYS A 61 1.79 -14.57 -12.50
C LYS A 61 0.29 -14.76 -12.39
N CYS A 62 -0.37 -13.92 -11.62
CA CYS A 62 -1.83 -13.87 -11.49
C CYS A 62 -2.35 -12.42 -11.55
N PRO A 63 -2.24 -11.73 -12.69
CA PRO A 63 -2.37 -10.27 -12.74
C PRO A 63 -3.75 -9.72 -12.29
N GLY A 64 -3.74 -8.79 -11.34
CA GLY A 64 -4.94 -8.13 -10.80
C GLY A 64 -5.95 -9.11 -10.18
N LYS A 65 -5.43 -10.16 -9.52
CA LYS A 65 -6.23 -11.19 -8.84
C LYS A 65 -5.89 -11.32 -7.36
N SER A 66 -5.03 -10.47 -6.83
CA SER A 66 -4.66 -10.47 -5.42
C SER A 66 -5.68 -9.72 -4.55
N CYS A 67 -5.42 -9.56 -3.26
CA CYS A 67 -6.33 -8.89 -2.32
C CYS A 67 -6.25 -7.34 -2.38
N THR A 68 -5.12 -6.82 -2.85
CA THR A 68 -4.96 -5.42 -3.24
C THR A 68 -5.05 -5.38 -4.75
N ASN A 69 -6.01 -4.65 -5.29
CA ASN A 69 -6.06 -4.42 -6.73
C ASN A 69 -6.23 -2.93 -6.95
N GLY A 70 -5.33 -2.36 -7.72
CA GLY A 70 -5.25 -0.93 -7.98
C GLY A 70 -4.71 -0.10 -6.80
N GLY A 71 -4.60 1.20 -7.05
CA GLY A 71 -3.81 2.13 -6.24
C GLY A 71 -2.52 2.51 -6.96
N ALA A 72 -1.97 3.68 -6.64
CA ALA A 72 -0.82 4.22 -7.37
C ALA A 72 0.47 3.39 -7.20
N CYS A 73 0.56 2.60 -6.13
CA CYS A 73 1.73 1.77 -5.80
C CYS A 73 1.50 0.27 -6.02
N ASP A 74 0.32 -0.12 -6.49
CA ASP A 74 0.05 -1.50 -6.81
C ASP A 74 0.66 -1.88 -8.16
N ASP A 75 1.15 -3.11 -8.25
CA ASP A 75 1.73 -3.66 -9.47
C ASP A 75 0.94 -4.89 -9.92
N ASP A 76 -0.33 -4.65 -10.23
CA ASP A 76 -1.30 -5.67 -10.68
C ASP A 76 -0.71 -6.60 -11.75
N ALA A 77 0.15 -6.10 -12.64
CA ALA A 77 0.76 -6.87 -13.73
C ALA A 77 1.76 -7.95 -13.25
N ASN A 78 2.23 -7.84 -12.01
CA ASN A 78 3.27 -8.66 -11.41
C ASN A 78 2.81 -9.42 -10.15
N ASP A 79 1.52 -9.37 -9.80
CA ASP A 79 0.90 -10.27 -8.83
C ASP A 79 1.30 -11.73 -9.10
N PHE A 80 1.53 -12.50 -8.03
CA PHE A 80 2.11 -13.83 -8.14
C PHE A 80 1.55 -14.84 -7.14
N CYS A 81 1.59 -16.11 -7.52
CA CYS A 81 1.13 -17.22 -6.69
C CYS A 81 2.16 -17.61 -5.63
N ASN A 82 1.73 -17.78 -4.38
CA ASN A 82 2.56 -18.32 -3.30
C ASN A 82 2.49 -19.85 -3.17
N ASP A 83 3.14 -20.41 -2.16
CA ASP A 83 3.20 -21.85 -1.88
C ASP A 83 1.85 -22.46 -1.44
N LYS A 84 0.93 -21.61 -0.96
CA LYS A 84 -0.45 -21.93 -0.57
C LYS A 84 -1.45 -21.80 -1.71
N ALA A 85 -1.00 -21.49 -2.92
CA ALA A 85 -1.83 -21.21 -4.09
C ALA A 85 -2.78 -20.01 -3.89
N GLU A 86 -2.33 -19.01 -3.15
CA GLU A 86 -2.97 -17.70 -3.05
C GLU A 86 -2.28 -16.75 -4.04
N CYS A 87 -3.05 -15.87 -4.67
CA CYS A 87 -2.51 -14.77 -5.46
C CYS A 87 -2.12 -13.62 -4.53
N ILE A 88 -0.84 -13.30 -4.49
CA ILE A 88 -0.25 -12.28 -3.61
C ILE A 88 0.09 -11.04 -4.43
N SER A 89 -0.15 -9.88 -3.82
CA SER A 89 0.11 -8.58 -4.44
C SER A 89 1.59 -8.37 -4.69
N ALA A 90 1.93 -7.91 -5.88
CA ALA A 90 3.21 -7.28 -6.13
C ALA A 90 3.09 -5.76 -5.98
N PHE A 91 4.13 -5.12 -5.47
CA PHE A 91 4.13 -3.68 -5.26
C PHE A 91 5.22 -3.01 -6.08
N LYS A 92 4.94 -1.80 -6.54
CA LYS A 92 5.93 -0.95 -7.21
C LYS A 92 7.11 -0.69 -6.26
N PRO A 93 8.36 -0.59 -6.77
CA PRO A 93 9.54 -0.42 -5.93
C PRO A 93 9.51 0.93 -5.19
N SER A 94 10.29 1.02 -4.10
CA SER A 94 10.35 2.21 -3.24
C SER A 94 11.00 3.46 -3.85
N THR A 95 11.34 3.38 -5.13
CA THR A 95 11.81 4.48 -5.97
C THR A 95 10.71 5.05 -6.86
N THR A 96 9.51 4.47 -6.83
CA THR A 96 8.39 4.91 -7.67
C THR A 96 7.66 6.07 -6.99
N VAL A 97 7.69 7.25 -7.61
CA VAL A 97 6.88 8.39 -7.18
C VAL A 97 5.42 8.11 -7.50
N CYS A 98 4.57 8.12 -6.47
CA CYS A 98 3.13 7.89 -6.59
C CYS A 98 2.30 9.18 -6.47
N ARG A 99 2.86 10.22 -5.85
CA ARG A 99 2.36 11.59 -5.91
C ARG A 99 3.54 12.55 -6.10
N PRO A 100 3.58 13.36 -7.16
CA PRO A 100 4.63 14.36 -7.33
C PRO A 100 4.41 15.53 -6.36
N ALA A 101 5.50 16.21 -5.97
CA ALA A 101 5.44 17.44 -5.21
C ALA A 101 4.79 18.57 -6.03
N THR A 102 3.98 19.39 -5.36
CA THR A 102 3.30 20.57 -5.88
C THR A 102 3.90 21.84 -5.24
N GLY A 103 5.08 22.25 -5.73
CA GLY A 103 5.79 23.43 -5.25
C GLY A 103 6.81 23.12 -4.16
N ASP A 104 7.48 24.16 -3.65
CA ASP A 104 8.65 24.04 -2.75
C ASP A 104 8.29 23.47 -1.37
N CYS A 105 7.06 23.67 -0.93
CA CYS A 105 6.59 23.27 0.41
C CYS A 105 5.90 21.90 0.45
N ASP A 106 5.95 21.17 -0.65
CA ASP A 106 5.32 19.87 -0.81
C ASP A 106 6.39 18.79 -1.06
N VAL A 107 6.21 17.60 -0.48
CA VAL A 107 7.17 16.49 -0.61
C VAL A 107 6.56 15.41 -1.49
N ALA A 108 7.28 14.96 -2.52
CA ALA A 108 6.79 13.87 -3.35
C ALA A 108 6.73 12.55 -2.56
N GLU A 109 5.59 11.87 -2.56
CA GLU A 109 5.47 10.54 -1.97
C GLU A 109 5.96 9.47 -2.94
N VAL A 110 6.73 8.55 -2.37
CA VAL A 110 7.21 7.35 -3.03
C VAL A 110 6.53 6.12 -2.46
N CYS A 111 6.31 5.13 -3.31
CA CYS A 111 5.81 3.84 -2.88
C CYS A 111 6.72 3.23 -1.79
N THR A 112 6.16 2.38 -0.95
CA THR A 112 6.97 1.72 0.11
C THR A 112 7.64 0.44 -0.37
N GLY A 113 7.20 -0.12 -1.51
CA GLY A 113 7.54 -1.47 -1.93
C GLY A 113 6.78 -2.59 -1.20
N SER A 114 5.82 -2.23 -0.35
CA SER A 114 5.08 -3.16 0.52
C SER A 114 3.58 -2.88 0.63
N SER A 115 3.07 -1.89 -0.11
CA SER A 115 1.67 -1.45 -0.11
C SER A 115 1.26 -0.97 -1.49
N GLY A 116 0.02 -1.27 -1.90
CA GLY A 116 -0.58 -0.79 -3.15
C GLY A 116 -1.03 0.66 -3.10
N SER A 117 -1.24 1.19 -1.88
CA SER A 117 -1.57 2.61 -1.65
C SER A 117 -0.32 3.46 -1.61
N CYS A 118 -0.41 4.67 -2.18
CA CYS A 118 0.55 5.73 -1.96
C CYS A 118 0.50 6.16 -0.48
N PRO A 119 1.63 6.51 0.16
CA PRO A 119 1.64 7.11 1.48
C PRO A 119 0.76 8.37 1.57
N LEU A 120 0.44 8.77 2.81
CA LEU A 120 -0.26 10.03 3.05
C LEU A 120 0.58 11.20 2.54
N ASP A 121 -0.10 12.25 2.07
CA ASP A 121 0.50 13.50 1.65
C ASP A 121 1.27 14.15 2.82
N THR A 122 2.55 14.44 2.59
CA THR A 122 3.47 15.04 3.54
C THR A 122 4.06 16.34 3.00
N PHE A 123 4.23 17.31 3.89
CA PHE A 123 4.73 18.64 3.55
C PHE A 123 6.14 18.88 4.06
N ALA A 124 6.84 19.80 3.40
CA ALA A 124 8.18 20.21 3.80
C ALA A 124 8.16 20.86 5.19
N SER A 125 9.27 20.80 5.93
CA SER A 125 9.33 21.35 7.29
C SER A 125 9.25 22.88 7.30
N MET A 126 8.95 23.46 8.46
CA MET A 126 8.91 24.93 8.65
C MET A 126 10.26 25.65 8.43
N THR A 127 11.34 24.90 8.22
CA THR A 127 12.68 25.44 7.96
C THR A 127 13.07 25.33 6.49
N THR A 128 12.21 24.75 5.65
CA THR A 128 12.43 24.68 4.21
C THR A 128 12.17 26.05 3.58
N GLU A 129 13.18 26.56 2.87
CA GLU A 129 13.05 27.77 2.08
C GLU A 129 12.13 27.53 0.89
N CYS A 130 11.31 28.52 0.56
CA CYS A 130 10.40 28.47 -0.56
C CYS A 130 10.41 29.82 -1.29
N LYS A 131 9.71 29.90 -2.42
CA LYS A 131 9.50 31.16 -3.13
C LYS A 131 8.07 31.67 -2.93
N GLY A 132 7.93 32.72 -2.13
CA GLY A 132 6.69 33.42 -1.86
C GLY A 132 6.19 34.30 -3.01
N ALA A 133 5.35 35.27 -2.68
CA ALA A 133 4.74 36.17 -3.64
C ALA A 133 5.63 37.38 -3.97
N ASN A 134 6.45 37.81 -3.00
CA ASN A 134 7.35 38.95 -3.16
C ASN A 134 8.77 38.47 -2.98
N ASN A 135 9.61 38.57 -4.02
CA ASN A 135 11.00 38.13 -3.93
C ASN A 135 11.95 39.18 -4.51
N GLY A 136 13.08 39.41 -3.82
CA GLY A 136 14.16 40.29 -4.25
C GLY A 136 14.00 41.78 -3.90
N GLY A 137 13.03 42.13 -3.06
CA GLY A 137 12.88 43.48 -2.52
C GLY A 137 13.91 43.79 -1.43
N ALA A 138 14.21 45.07 -1.19
CA ALA A 138 15.14 45.47 -0.12
C ALA A 138 14.63 45.15 1.31
N CYS A 139 13.35 44.80 1.43
CA CYS A 139 12.69 44.36 2.66
C CYS A 139 12.24 42.89 2.60
N ASP A 140 12.64 42.18 1.56
CA ASP A 140 12.30 40.79 1.37
C ASP A 140 13.12 39.89 2.32
N GLY A 141 12.43 39.03 3.04
CA GLY A 141 13.03 38.03 3.92
C GLY A 141 13.23 36.70 3.21
N VAL A 142 13.71 35.70 3.95
CA VAL A 142 13.71 34.32 3.45
C VAL A 142 12.33 33.73 3.73
N ASP A 143 11.60 33.40 2.66
CA ASP A 143 10.31 32.73 2.78
C ASP A 143 10.51 31.30 3.25
N LEU A 144 9.64 30.86 4.14
CA LEU A 144 9.71 29.54 4.75
C LEU A 144 8.36 28.86 4.66
N CYS A 145 8.38 27.54 4.51
CA CYS A 145 7.16 26.74 4.57
C CYS A 145 6.50 26.81 5.95
N ASP A 146 5.20 26.55 6.02
CA ASP A 146 4.45 26.47 7.27
C ASP A 146 4.35 25.05 7.85
N GLY A 147 4.90 24.04 7.18
CA GLY A 147 4.72 22.63 7.56
C GLY A 147 3.39 22.03 7.10
N ASN A 148 2.59 22.78 6.36
CA ASN A 148 1.25 22.42 5.87
C ASN A 148 1.07 22.68 4.37
N GLY A 149 2.18 22.76 3.63
CA GLY A 149 2.19 22.89 2.17
C GLY A 149 2.15 24.33 1.65
N ASN A 150 2.09 25.34 2.53
CA ASN A 150 2.08 26.74 2.11
C ASN A 150 3.46 27.37 2.30
N CYS A 151 3.86 28.17 1.32
CA CYS A 151 4.99 29.07 1.44
C CYS A 151 4.54 30.37 2.14
N VAL A 152 5.22 30.74 3.23
CA VAL A 152 4.93 31.97 3.96
C VAL A 152 5.90 33.04 3.54
N ASP A 153 5.37 34.09 2.91
CA ASP A 153 6.09 35.32 2.56
C ASP A 153 6.62 35.98 3.84
N LYS A 154 7.95 36.07 3.99
CA LYS A 154 8.58 36.70 5.16
C LYS A 154 9.20 38.02 4.76
N TYR A 155 9.04 39.02 5.63
CA TYR A 155 9.66 40.33 5.44
C TYR A 155 10.69 40.59 6.52
N LEU A 156 11.70 41.38 6.17
CA LEU A 156 12.68 41.89 7.14
C LEU A 156 11.97 42.77 8.18
N PRO A 157 12.41 42.76 9.45
CA PRO A 157 11.76 43.51 10.51
C PRO A 157 11.79 45.01 10.21
N SER A 158 10.86 45.78 10.78
CA SER A 158 10.75 47.22 10.55
C SER A 158 11.95 48.06 11.03
N THR A 159 12.85 47.43 11.80
CA THR A 159 14.15 48.01 12.18
C THR A 159 15.19 47.93 11.06
N THR A 160 14.88 47.28 9.94
CA THR A 160 15.77 47.13 8.79
C THR A 160 15.68 48.34 7.90
N VAL A 161 16.79 49.08 7.79
CA VAL A 161 16.94 50.17 6.82
C VAL A 161 17.13 49.57 5.44
N CYS A 162 16.18 49.80 4.54
CA CYS A 162 16.17 49.27 3.18
C CYS A 162 16.70 50.26 2.13
N ARG A 163 16.74 51.56 2.47
CA ARG A 163 17.46 52.57 1.72
C ARG A 163 18.17 53.53 2.66
N ALA A 164 19.50 53.61 2.56
CA ALA A 164 20.28 54.58 3.31
C ALA A 164 19.99 56.02 2.85
N ALA A 165 20.13 56.97 3.77
CA ALA A 165 20.15 58.40 3.49
C ALA A 165 21.32 58.75 2.55
N LYS A 166 21.06 59.56 1.52
CA LYS A 166 22.07 60.04 0.57
C LYS A 166 22.70 61.37 0.95
N SER A 167 22.09 62.11 1.89
CA SER A 167 22.53 63.42 2.35
C SER A 167 21.90 63.79 3.69
N ASP A 168 22.36 64.87 4.31
CA ASP A 168 21.82 65.41 5.57
C ASP A 168 20.35 65.87 5.48
N CYS A 169 19.81 66.03 4.26
CA CYS A 169 18.40 66.38 4.02
C CYS A 169 17.58 65.21 3.44
N ASP A 170 18.13 63.98 3.44
CA ASP A 170 17.45 62.76 3.01
C ASP A 170 17.31 61.81 4.20
N VAL A 171 16.10 61.31 4.46
CA VAL A 171 15.85 60.37 5.57
C VAL A 171 15.97 58.95 5.04
N ALA A 172 16.59 58.06 5.82
CA ALA A 172 16.63 56.65 5.49
C ALA A 172 15.22 56.03 5.48
N GLU A 173 14.98 55.07 4.60
CA GLU A 173 13.74 54.29 4.56
C GLU A 173 13.95 52.96 5.27
N SER A 174 12.96 52.54 6.05
CA SER A 174 12.94 51.26 6.75
C SER A 174 11.74 50.44 6.29
N CYS A 175 11.85 49.12 6.45
CA CYS A 175 10.76 48.20 6.18
C CYS A 175 9.55 48.48 7.07
N THR A 176 8.34 48.18 6.60
CA THR A 176 7.08 48.39 7.32
C THR A 176 6.14 47.22 7.11
#